data_AF-M0ISF2-F1
#
_entry.id   AF-M0ISF2-F1
#
_cell.length_a   1.000
_cell.length_b   1.000
_cell.length_c   1.000
_cell.angle_alpha   90.00
_cell.angle_beta   90.00
_cell.angle_gamma   90.00
#
_symmetry.space_group_name_H-M   'P 1'
#
loop_
_entity.id
_entity.type
_entity.pdbx_description
1 polymer ?
#
loop_
_entity_poly.entity_id
_entity_poly.type
_entity_poly.pdbx_seq_one_letter_code
_entity_poly.pdbx_strand_id
1 'polypeptide(L)' 'MTQTLEVAPHVITEGSTIRHATLCTEQTVVEIAEETIRTTQGDEEFVYPREQLALDLSVGRFEVIS' A
#
# COMPACT_ATOMS: atom_id res chain seq x y z
N MET A 1 1.08 5.48 -17.17
CA MET A 1 0.75 6.69 -16.40
C MET A 1 0.92 6.34 -14.94
N THR A 2 1.81 7.01 -14.22
CA THR A 2 2.09 6.69 -12.82
C THR A 2 0.91 7.15 -11.98
N GLN A 3 0.16 6.22 -11.38
CA GLN A 3 -0.89 6.58 -10.44
C GLN A 3 -0.30 6.64 -9.03
N THR A 4 -0.80 7.55 -8.22
CA THR A 4 -0.42 7.70 -6.81
C THR A 4 -1.64 7.47 -5.94
N LEU A 5 -1.45 6.93 -4.73
CA LEU A 5 -2.50 6.85 -3.72
C LEU A 5 -2.24 7.93 -2.66
N GLU A 6 -3.12 8.94 -2.60
CA GLU A 6 -3.06 9.98 -1.58
C GLU A 6 -3.83 9.53 -0.33
N VAL A 7 -3.12 9.33 0.78
CA VAL A 7 -3.71 8.98 2.08
C VAL A 7 -3.10 9.89 3.14
N ALA A 8 -3.80 10.94 3.52
CA ALA A 8 -3.26 11.95 4.44
C ALA A 8 -2.67 11.31 5.72
N PRO A 9 -1.43 11.66 6.11
CA PRO A 9 -0.55 12.69 5.53
C PRO A 9 0.42 12.20 4.43
N HIS A 10 0.33 10.94 4.00
CA HIS A 10 1.26 10.29 3.08
C HIS A 10 0.76 10.23 1.63
N VAL A 11 1.70 10.18 0.70
CA VAL A 11 1.45 9.86 -0.70
C VAL A 11 2.21 8.59 -1.02
N ILE A 12 1.50 7.56 -1.44
CA ILE A 12 2.07 6.26 -1.81
C ILE A 12 2.24 6.23 -3.32
N THR A 13 3.44 5.82 -3.74
CA THR A 13 3.79 5.62 -5.13
C THR A 13 4.23 4.17 -5.35
N GLU A 14 4.39 3.78 -6.61
CA GLU A 14 5.13 2.56 -6.93
C GLU A 14 6.54 2.64 -6.32
N GLY A 15 6.98 1.55 -5.70
CA GLY A 15 8.21 1.46 -4.92
C GLY A 15 8.08 1.82 -3.44
N SER A 16 6.96 2.41 -2.99
CA SER A 16 6.74 2.70 -1.56
C SER A 16 6.58 1.41 -0.76
N THR A 17 7.00 1.43 0.50
CA THR A 17 6.86 0.29 1.41
C THR A 17 5.85 0.59 2.49
N ILE A 18 4.85 -0.29 2.61
CA ILE A 18 3.86 -0.28 3.69
C ILE A 18 4.11 -1.44 4.64
N ARG A 19 3.82 -1.25 5.92
CA ARG A 19 3.98 -2.28 6.95
C ARG A 19 2.66 -2.54 7.65
N HIS A 20 2.24 -3.79 7.74
CA HIS A 20 1.06 -4.17 8.51
C HIS A 20 1.35 -4.03 10.01
N ALA A 21 0.59 -3.21 10.72
CA ALA A 21 0.84 -2.86 12.12
C ALA A 21 0.80 -4.07 13.08
N THR A 22 -0.10 -5.03 12.85
CA THR A 22 -0.22 -6.21 13.73
C THR A 22 0.71 -7.37 13.37
N LEU A 23 0.97 -7.60 12.07
CA LEU A 23 1.80 -8.72 11.60
C LEU A 23 3.27 -8.33 11.47
N CYS A 24 3.58 -7.03 11.53
CA CYS A 24 4.90 -6.45 11.26
C CYS A 24 5.47 -6.89 9.90
N THR A 25 4.60 -7.21 8.95
CA THR A 25 4.99 -7.63 7.60
C THR A 25 5.10 -6.41 6.70
N GLU A 26 6.21 -6.31 5.99
CA GLU A 26 6.48 -5.24 5.03
C GLU A 26 6.06 -5.69 3.63
N GLN A 27 5.40 -4.79 2.92
CA GLN A 27 4.93 -5.02 1.56
C GLN A 27 5.35 -3.82 0.71
N THR A 28 5.92 -4.10 -0.46
CA THR A 28 6.35 -3.06 -1.41
C THR A 28 5.27 -2.88 -2.46
N VAL A 29 4.83 -1.65 -2.68
CA VAL A 29 3.87 -1.32 -3.73
C VAL A 29 4.58 -1.46 -5.08
N VAL A 30 4.07 -2.33 -5.95
CA VAL A 30 4.66 -2.58 -7.26
C VAL A 30 3.84 -1.99 -8.40
N GLU A 31 2.53 -1.82 -8.20
CA GLU A 31 1.63 -1.29 -9.22
C GLU A 31 0.44 -0.60 -8.55
N ILE A 32 0.09 0.59 -9.03
CA ILE A 32 -1.11 1.31 -8.60
C ILE A 32 -2.02 1.48 -9.83
N ALA A 33 -3.14 0.76 -9.83
CA ALA A 33 -4.20 0.91 -10.82
C ALA A 33 -5.32 1.83 -10.30
N GLU A 34 -6.32 2.07 -11.14
CA GLU A 34 -7.44 2.96 -10.82
C GLU A 34 -8.27 2.42 -9.65
N GLU A 35 -8.48 1.10 -9.60
CA GLU A 35 -9.34 0.44 -8.61
C GLU A 35 -8.57 -0.48 -7.66
N THR A 36 -7.33 -0.84 -7.98
CA THR A 36 -6.55 -1.83 -7.23
C THR A 36 -5.11 -1.38 -7.04
N ILE A 37 -4.49 -1.89 -5.97
CA ILE A 37 -3.08 -1.68 -5.66
C ILE A 37 -2.45 -3.05 -5.45
N ARG A 38 -1.36 -3.31 -6.17
CA ARG A 38 -0.58 -4.53 -6.02
C ARG A 38 0.65 -4.24 -5.18
N THR A 39 0.90 -5.15 -4.26
CA THR A 39 2.06 -5.12 -3.38
C THR A 39 2.73 -6.48 -3.37
N THR A 40 4.01 -6.52 -3.02
CA THR A 40 4.78 -7.75 -2.90
C THR A 40 5.42 -7.86 -1.53
N GLN A 41 5.47 -9.07 -1.01
CA GLN A 41 6.17 -9.42 0.23
C GLN A 41 7.08 -10.62 -0.06
N GLY A 42 8.36 -10.37 -0.26
CA GLY A 42 9.28 -11.42 -0.74
C GLY A 42 8.84 -11.93 -2.12
N ASP A 43 8.52 -13.22 -2.22
CA ASP A 43 8.04 -13.86 -3.45
C ASP A 43 6.49 -13.90 -3.57
N GLU A 44 5.77 -13.36 -2.58
CA GLU A 44 4.31 -13.36 -2.55
C GLU A 44 3.75 -12.03 -3.07
N GLU A 45 2.67 -12.10 -3.86
CA GLU A 45 1.94 -10.93 -4.37
C GLU A 45 0.57 -10.79 -3.70
N PHE A 46 0.25 -9.57 -3.29
CA PHE A 46 -1.03 -9.21 -2.69
C PHE A 46 -1.71 -8.10 -3.48
N VAL A 47 -3.00 -8.25 -3.72
CA VAL A 47 -3.82 -7.27 -4.44
C VAL A 47 -4.90 -6.75 -3.51
N TYR A 48 -4.94 -5.44 -3.33
CA TYR A 48 -5.91 -4.76 -2.50
C TYR A 48 -6.79 -3.84 -3.35
N PRO A 49 -8.09 -3.72 -3.06
CA PRO A 49 -8.89 -2.62 -3.59
C PRO A 49 -8.29 -1.29 -3.12
N ARG A 50 -8.18 -0.32 -4.02
CA ARG A 50 -7.56 0.98 -3.78
C ARG A 50 -8.20 1.70 -2.58
N GLU A 51 -9.52 1.73 -2.54
CA GLU A 51 -10.29 2.35 -1.45
C GLU A 51 -10.07 1.62 -0.11
N GLN A 52 -9.99 0.29 -0.14
CA GLN A 52 -9.77 -0.50 1.06
C GLN A 52 -8.37 -0.27 1.62
N LEU A 53 -7.34 -0.26 0.77
CA LEU A 53 -5.97 0.02 1.22
C LEU A 53 -5.85 1.44 1.78
N ALA A 54 -6.48 2.41 1.13
CA ALA A 54 -6.53 3.80 1.62
C ALA A 54 -7.19 3.89 3.01
N LEU A 55 -8.29 3.16 3.22
CA LEU A 55 -8.95 3.08 4.51
C LEU A 55 -8.07 2.39 5.55
N ASP A 56 -7.48 1.24 5.21
CA ASP A 56 -6.61 0.47 6.10
C ASP A 56 -5.38 1.31 6.55
N LEU A 57 -4.82 2.12 5.66
CA LEU A 57 -3.76 3.10 5.98
C LEU A 57 -4.28 4.23 6.88
N SER A 58 -5.47 4.77 6.60
CA SER A 58 -6.07 5.85 7.37
C SER A 58 -6.40 5.43 8.81
N VAL A 59 -6.79 4.17 9.01
CA VAL A 59 -7.08 3.62 10.36
C VAL A 59 -5.84 3.06 11.06
N GLY A 60 -4.65 3.18 10.45
CA GLY A 60 -3.39 2.71 11.02
C GLY A 60 -3.20 1.20 11.03
N ARG A 61 -3.96 0.46 10.20
CA ARG A 61 -3.71 -0.97 9.99
C ARG A 61 -2.44 -1.20 9.19
N PHE A 62 -2.18 -0.33 8.23
CA PHE A 62 -0.88 -0.23 7.56
C PHE A 62 -0.24 1.12 7.88
N GLU A 63 1.08 1.11 7.94
CA GLU A 63 1.90 2.32 8.09
C GLU A 63 2.83 2.45 6.88
N VAL A 64 2.97 3.66 6.35
CA VAL A 64 3.95 3.93 5.29
C VAL A 64 5.32 4.11 5.94
N ILE A 65 6.29 3.28 5.57
CA ILE A 65 7.63 3.28 6.17
C ILE A 65 8.72 3.75 5.20
N SER A 66 8.47 3.77 3.88
CA SER A 66 9.39 4.31 2.88
C SER A 66 8.69 4.73 1.60
#